data_AF-A0A455UE97-F1
#
_entry.id   AF-A0A455UE97-F1
#
_cell.length_a   1.000
_cell.length_b   1.000
_cell.length_c   1.000
_cell.angle_alpha   90.00
_cell.angle_beta   90.00
_cell.angle_gamma   90.00
#
_symmetry.space_group_name_H-M   'P 1'
#
loop_
_entity.id
_entity.type
_entity.pdbx_description
1 polymer ?
#
loop_
_entity_poly.entity_id
_entity_poly.type
_entity_poly.pdbx_seq_one_letter_code
_entity_poly.pdbx_strand_id
1 'polypeptide(L)'
;MKTVAISLLSLTLIAGTTLPTKRAEASPIRLGNIVPGTLVTKEVQSIRELRFENLIAQETDFSCGAASLATILKYAYGWSDVTEVDVLEGMFAVSDPELAQRMGFSLLDLRNYVESIGMRARGTKSRRTPWMPYLFPSLCYST
;
A
#
# COMPACT_ATOMS: atom_id res chain seq x y z
N MET A 1 -16.87 -18.99 -45.84
CA MET A 1 -16.65 -20.25 -45.10
C MET A 1 -15.39 -20.25 -44.22
N LYS A 2 -14.30 -19.54 -44.56
CA LYS A 2 -13.07 -19.48 -43.73
C LYS A 2 -13.18 -18.61 -42.46
N THR A 3 -14.05 -17.62 -42.44
CA THR A 3 -14.22 -16.66 -41.33
C THR A 3 -14.91 -17.24 -40.09
N VAL A 4 -15.82 -18.19 -40.26
CA VAL A 4 -16.53 -18.86 -39.15
C VAL A 4 -15.61 -19.82 -38.38
N ALA A 5 -14.68 -20.48 -39.08
CA ALA A 5 -13.71 -21.39 -38.47
C ALA A 5 -12.73 -20.67 -37.52
N ILE A 6 -12.34 -19.43 -37.85
CA ILE A 6 -11.44 -18.60 -37.03
C ILE A 6 -12.16 -18.13 -35.75
N SER A 7 -13.45 -17.80 -35.84
CA SER A 7 -14.26 -17.40 -34.68
C SER A 7 -14.57 -18.55 -33.71
N LEU A 8 -14.64 -19.79 -34.19
CA LEU A 8 -14.84 -20.97 -33.35
C LEU A 8 -13.54 -21.37 -32.63
N LEU A 9 -12.39 -21.19 -33.28
CA LEU A 9 -11.07 -21.48 -32.70
C LEU A 9 -10.70 -20.51 -31.56
N SER A 10 -11.11 -19.25 -31.66
CA SER A 10 -10.90 -18.24 -30.60
C SER A 10 -11.82 -18.49 -29.40
N LEU A 11 -13.04 -18.97 -29.61
CA LEU A 11 -13.98 -19.26 -28.52
C LEU A 11 -13.53 -20.47 -27.67
N THR A 12 -12.89 -21.48 -28.29
CA THR A 12 -12.31 -22.62 -27.56
C THR A 12 -11.07 -22.26 -26.75
N LEU A 13 -10.33 -21.22 -27.14
CA LEU A 13 -9.13 -20.78 -26.40
C LEU A 13 -9.48 -20.03 -25.10
N ILE A 14 -10.64 -19.37 -25.06
CA ILE A 14 -11.14 -18.63 -23.88
C ILE A 14 -11.76 -19.59 -22.85
N ALA A 15 -12.35 -20.71 -23.30
CA ALA A 15 -12.96 -21.70 -22.40
C ALA A 15 -11.95 -22.66 -21.75
N GLY A 16 -10.71 -22.75 -22.26
CA GLY A 16 -9.70 -23.72 -21.80
C GLY A 16 -8.84 -23.29 -20.61
N THR A 17 -8.90 -22.03 -20.16
CA THR A 17 -7.93 -21.46 -19.20
C THR A 17 -8.48 -21.12 -17.82
N THR A 18 -9.71 -21.53 -17.48
CA THR A 18 -10.23 -21.38 -16.11
C THR A 18 -9.64 -22.47 -15.19
N LEU A 19 -8.34 -22.40 -14.92
CA LEU A 19 -7.75 -23.11 -13.79
C LEU A 19 -8.39 -22.54 -12.51
N PRO A 20 -9.06 -23.34 -11.68
CA PRO A 20 -9.53 -22.86 -10.39
C PRO A 20 -8.31 -22.53 -9.54
N THR A 21 -8.00 -21.25 -9.40
CA THR A 21 -7.04 -20.78 -8.41
C THR A 21 -7.60 -21.14 -7.04
N LYS A 22 -7.15 -22.27 -6.47
CA LYS A 22 -7.47 -22.59 -5.08
C LYS A 22 -6.92 -21.45 -4.23
N ARG A 23 -7.80 -20.59 -3.71
CA ARG A 23 -7.45 -19.67 -2.63
C ARG A 23 -7.01 -20.54 -1.46
N ALA A 24 -5.77 -20.36 -1.01
CA ALA A 24 -5.32 -20.94 0.24
C ALA A 24 -6.09 -20.21 1.35
N GLU A 25 -7.15 -20.84 1.84
CA GLU A 25 -7.93 -20.34 2.96
C GLU A 25 -7.23 -20.80 4.24
N ALA A 26 -6.91 -19.86 5.12
CA ALA A 26 -6.17 -20.17 6.33
C ALA A 26 -7.07 -20.86 7.36
N SER A 27 -6.59 -21.96 7.96
CA SER A 27 -7.35 -22.69 8.97
C SER A 27 -7.36 -21.93 10.30
N PRO A 28 -8.51 -21.70 10.95
CA PRO A 28 -8.57 -21.05 12.25
C PRO A 28 -8.01 -21.95 13.37
N ILE A 29 -7.37 -21.34 14.36
CA ILE A 29 -6.95 -21.99 15.61
C ILE A 29 -7.96 -21.66 16.70
N ARG A 30 -8.40 -22.69 17.44
CA ARG A 30 -9.24 -22.55 18.63
C ARG A 30 -8.36 -22.62 19.87
N LEU A 31 -8.29 -21.54 20.62
CA LEU A 31 -7.56 -21.47 21.88
C LEU A 31 -8.57 -21.59 23.03
N GLY A 32 -8.50 -22.69 23.77
CA GLY A 32 -9.24 -22.86 25.03
C GLY A 32 -8.43 -22.34 26.21
N ASN A 33 -9.12 -21.86 27.25
CA ASN A 33 -8.55 -21.50 28.55
C ASN A 33 -7.58 -20.30 28.58
N ILE A 34 -7.61 -19.40 27.58
CA ILE A 34 -6.88 -18.11 27.68
C ILE A 34 -7.53 -17.20 28.73
N VAL A 35 -8.86 -17.23 28.81
CA VAL A 35 -9.66 -16.59 29.86
C VAL A 35 -10.65 -17.64 30.39
N PRO A 36 -10.84 -17.78 31.71
CA PRO A 36 -11.74 -18.78 32.27
C PRO A 36 -13.14 -18.68 31.64
N GLY A 37 -13.63 -19.79 31.08
CA GLY A 37 -14.97 -19.88 30.48
C GLY A 37 -15.11 -19.37 29.05
N THR A 38 -14.03 -19.03 28.34
CA THR A 38 -14.10 -18.57 26.94
C THR A 38 -13.28 -19.44 25.98
N LEU A 39 -13.83 -19.61 24.77
CA LEU A 39 -13.16 -20.20 23.62
C LEU A 39 -12.85 -19.08 22.62
N VAL A 40 -11.58 -18.79 22.39
CA VAL A 40 -11.15 -17.77 21.43
C VAL A 40 -10.80 -18.46 20.10
N THR A 41 -11.50 -18.12 19.03
CA THR A 41 -11.18 -18.58 17.68
C THR A 41 -10.45 -17.45 16.95
N LYS A 42 -9.22 -17.70 16.50
CA LYS A 42 -8.42 -16.75 15.72
C LYS A 42 -8.03 -17.36 14.39
N GLU A 43 -8.20 -16.60 13.30
CA GLU A 43 -7.72 -16.99 11.98
C GLU A 43 -6.19 -16.98 11.93
N VAL A 44 -5.59 -17.98 11.29
CA VAL A 44 -4.14 -18.04 11.10
C VAL A 44 -3.76 -17.07 9.99
N GLN A 45 -2.98 -16.06 10.33
CA GLN A 45 -2.42 -15.14 9.34
C GLN A 45 -0.98 -15.53 9.03
N SER A 46 -0.60 -15.39 7.76
CA SER A 46 0.80 -15.57 7.38
C SER A 46 1.67 -14.45 7.93
N ILE A 47 2.98 -14.70 8.11
CA ILE A 47 3.93 -13.64 8.48
C ILE A 47 3.91 -12.48 7.48
N ARG A 48 3.58 -12.77 6.21
CA ARG A 48 3.42 -11.74 5.18
C ARG A 48 2.19 -10.87 5.46
N GLU A 49 1.02 -11.46 5.69
CA GLU A 49 -0.19 -10.71 6.02
C GLU A 49 0.00 -9.83 7.26
N LEU A 50 0.60 -10.37 8.32
CA LEU A 50 0.88 -9.61 9.54
C LEU A 50 1.76 -8.38 9.29
N ARG A 51 2.70 -8.46 8.34
CA ARG A 51 3.55 -7.31 7.97
C ARG A 51 2.79 -6.20 7.26
N PHE A 52 1.68 -6.51 6.61
CA PHE A 52 0.87 -5.57 5.83
C PHE A 52 -0.47 -5.20 6.48
N GLU A 53 -0.76 -5.72 7.68
CA GLU A 53 -2.05 -5.49 8.37
C GLU A 53 -2.40 -4.00 8.55
N ASN A 54 -1.39 -3.17 8.85
CA ASN A 54 -1.54 -1.72 9.02
C ASN A 54 -0.61 -0.93 8.09
N LEU A 55 -0.40 -1.43 6.87
CA LEU A 55 0.52 -0.82 5.91
C LEU A 55 -0.01 -0.98 4.49
N ILE A 56 0.06 0.09 3.70
CA ILE A 56 -0.25 0.03 2.26
C ILE A 56 1.01 -0.45 1.55
N ALA A 57 0.91 -1.62 0.91
CA ALA A 57 2.03 -2.24 0.22
C ALA A 57 2.37 -1.45 -1.05
N GLN A 58 3.65 -1.11 -1.22
CA GLN A 58 4.18 -0.42 -2.39
C GLN A 58 4.16 -1.34 -3.63
N GLU A 59 3.67 -0.82 -4.76
CA GLU A 59 3.57 -1.58 -6.02
C GLU A 59 4.72 -1.31 -7.02
N THR A 60 5.36 -0.13 -6.98
CA THR A 60 6.40 0.26 -7.97
C THR A 60 7.67 0.83 -7.31
N ASP A 61 8.82 0.80 -7.99
CA ASP A 61 10.11 1.18 -7.38
C ASP A 61 10.21 2.65 -6.94
N PHE A 62 9.48 3.57 -7.58
CA PHE A 62 9.52 5.01 -7.29
C PHE A 62 8.42 5.50 -6.34
N SER A 63 7.41 4.68 -6.05
CA SER A 63 6.23 5.09 -5.27
C SER A 63 6.38 4.94 -3.75
N CYS A 64 7.59 4.65 -3.24
CA CYS A 64 7.83 4.44 -1.81
C CYS A 64 7.37 5.63 -0.93
N GLY A 65 7.54 6.86 -1.42
CA GLY A 65 7.05 8.07 -0.76
C GLY A 65 5.51 8.15 -0.74
N ALA A 66 4.86 7.80 -1.85
CA ALA A 66 3.41 7.78 -1.98
C ALA A 66 2.77 6.69 -1.10
N ALA A 67 3.29 5.46 -1.13
CA ALA A 67 2.82 4.37 -0.28
C ALA A 67 2.99 4.66 1.22
N SER A 68 4.10 5.31 1.59
CA SER A 68 4.34 5.74 2.98
C SER A 68 3.35 6.81 3.43
N LEU A 69 3.09 7.83 2.58
CA LEU A 69 2.08 8.85 2.87
C LEU A 69 0.68 8.27 2.92
N ALA A 70 0.32 7.41 1.97
CA ALA A 70 -0.97 6.73 1.94
C ALA A 70 -1.20 5.93 3.24
N THR A 71 -0.18 5.22 3.71
CA THR A 71 -0.21 4.49 4.99
C THR A 71 -0.46 5.44 6.17
N ILE A 72 0.25 6.57 6.23
CA ILE A 72 0.07 7.58 7.28
C ILE A 72 -1.33 8.18 7.24
N LEU A 73 -1.80 8.61 6.08
CA LEU A 73 -3.13 9.20 5.91
C LEU A 73 -4.23 8.22 6.33
N LYS A 74 -4.10 6.95 5.91
CA LYS A 74 -5.07 5.91 6.23
C LYS A 74 -5.09 5.52 7.69
N TYR A 75 -3.94 5.13 8.24
CA TYR A 75 -3.90 4.52 9.57
C TYR A 75 -3.66 5.53 10.70
N ALA A 76 -2.92 6.62 10.46
CA ALA A 76 -2.67 7.63 11.49
C ALA A 76 -3.73 8.75 11.51
N TYR A 77 -4.26 9.13 10.35
CA TYR A 77 -5.27 10.19 10.23
C TYR A 77 -6.70 9.69 9.92
N GLY A 78 -6.88 8.38 9.74
CA GLY A 78 -8.21 7.76 9.60
C GLY A 78 -8.88 7.96 8.24
N TRP A 79 -8.13 8.28 7.18
CA TRP A 79 -8.70 8.42 5.84
C TRP A 79 -8.94 7.03 5.23
N SER A 80 -10.21 6.58 5.21
CA SER A 80 -10.56 5.21 4.83
C SER A 80 -10.28 4.87 3.36
N ASP A 81 -10.45 5.86 2.48
CA ASP A 81 -10.54 5.66 1.03
C ASP A 81 -9.24 6.03 0.30
N VAL A 82 -8.12 6.11 1.04
CA VAL A 82 -6.81 6.45 0.45
C VAL A 82 -6.13 5.19 -0.04
N THR A 83 -5.79 5.18 -1.34
CA THR A 83 -4.93 4.16 -1.95
C THR A 83 -3.55 4.72 -2.31
N GLU A 84 -2.60 3.83 -2.63
CA GLU A 84 -1.29 4.25 -3.15
C GLU A 84 -1.45 5.05 -4.45
N VAL A 85 -2.34 4.61 -5.34
CA VAL A 85 -2.57 5.23 -6.66
C VAL A 85 -3.08 6.65 -6.51
N ASP A 86 -4.05 6.89 -5.63
CA ASP A 86 -4.62 8.23 -5.42
C ASP A 86 -3.55 9.23 -4.95
N VAL A 87 -2.71 8.80 -3.99
CA VAL A 87 -1.61 9.63 -3.49
C VAL A 87 -0.55 9.82 -4.55
N LEU A 88 -0.25 8.78 -5.33
CA LEU A 88 0.75 8.82 -6.39
C LEU A 88 0.36 9.81 -7.50
N GLU A 89 -0.90 9.76 -7.94
CA GLU A 89 -1.46 10.71 -8.93
C GLU A 89 -1.42 12.15 -8.40
N GLY A 90 -1.82 12.34 -7.13
CA GLY A 90 -1.75 13.65 -6.49
C GLY A 90 -0.33 14.19 -6.35
N MET A 91 0.64 13.32 -6.08
CA MET A 91 2.05 13.69 -6.03
C MET A 91 2.60 14.02 -7.42
N PHE A 92 2.20 13.32 -8.48
CA PHE A 92 2.58 13.66 -9.86
C PHE A 92 2.03 15.02 -10.29
N ALA A 93 0.88 15.46 -9.78
CA ALA A 93 0.34 16.79 -10.06
C ALA A 93 1.15 17.95 -9.46
N VAL A 94 1.95 17.70 -8.42
CA VAL A 94 2.74 18.73 -7.71
C VAL A 94 4.26 18.56 -7.88
N SER A 95 4.69 17.64 -8.75
CA SER A 95 6.10 17.30 -8.98
C SER A 95 6.40 17.18 -10.48
N ASP A 96 7.68 17.04 -10.82
CA ASP A 96 8.08 16.70 -12.20
C ASP A 96 7.95 15.18 -12.39
N PRO A 97 7.00 14.70 -13.22
CA PRO A 97 6.75 13.27 -13.39
C PRO A 97 7.93 12.53 -14.02
N GLU A 98 8.71 13.18 -14.89
CA GLU A 98 9.86 12.56 -15.55
C GLU A 98 11.00 12.35 -14.55
N LEU A 99 11.20 13.31 -13.65
CA LEU A 99 12.17 13.21 -12.57
C LEU A 99 11.72 12.21 -11.52
N ALA A 100 10.46 12.25 -11.12
CA ALA A 100 9.89 11.35 -10.11
C ALA A 100 9.93 9.87 -10.55
N GLN A 101 9.68 9.57 -11.82
CA GLN A 101 9.80 8.19 -12.31
C GLN A 101 11.26 7.68 -12.34
N ARG A 102 12.24 8.57 -12.57
CA ARG A 102 13.67 8.19 -12.63
C ARG A 102 14.33 8.12 -11.25
N MET A 103 13.98 9.02 -10.34
CA MET A 103 14.67 9.21 -9.06
C MET A 103 13.78 9.01 -7.82
N GLY A 104 12.47 8.83 -8.01
CA GLY A 104 11.49 8.86 -6.93
C GLY A 104 11.12 10.27 -6.50
N PHE A 105 10.23 10.37 -5.51
CA PHE A 105 9.77 11.64 -4.96
C PHE A 105 10.72 12.19 -3.90
N SER A 106 10.96 13.50 -3.96
CA SER A 106 11.73 14.20 -2.94
C SER A 106 10.88 14.53 -1.71
N LEU A 107 11.51 14.74 -0.54
CA LEU A 107 10.81 15.21 0.65
C LEU A 107 10.09 16.57 0.44
N LEU A 108 10.54 17.37 -0.53
CA LEU A 108 9.87 18.60 -0.91
C LEU A 108 8.55 18.32 -1.65
N ASP A 109 8.52 17.33 -2.55
CA ASP A 109 7.31 16.91 -3.27
C ASP A 109 6.27 16.36 -2.30
N LEU A 110 6.70 15.54 -1.33
CA LEU A 110 5.83 15.06 -0.25
C LEU A 110 5.21 16.22 0.54
N ARG A 111 6.02 17.23 0.89
CA ARG A 111 5.51 18.43 1.58
C ARG A 111 4.49 19.18 0.72
N ASN A 112 4.79 19.41 -0.55
CA ASN A 112 3.90 20.14 -1.46
C ASN A 112 2.56 19.44 -1.62
N TYR A 113 2.56 18.10 -1.73
CA TYR A 113 1.33 17.31 -1.79
C TYR A 113 0.52 17.39 -0.50
N VAL A 114 1.16 17.22 0.66
CA VAL A 114 0.47 17.30 1.96
C VAL A 114 -0.10 18.70 2.21
N GLU A 115 0.58 19.76 1.74
CA GLU A 115 0.06 21.14 1.81
C GLU A 115 -1.09 21.38 0.83
N SER A 116 -1.10 20.76 -0.36
CA SER A 116 -2.19 20.90 -1.32
C SER A 116 -3.51 20.27 -0.84
N ILE A 117 -3.42 19.20 -0.04
CA ILE A 117 -4.59 18.58 0.63
C ILE A 117 -4.95 19.24 1.97
N GLY A 118 -4.38 20.42 2.27
CA GLY A 118 -4.75 21.25 3.42
C GLY A 118 -4.10 20.86 4.76
N MET A 119 -3.08 19.99 4.73
CA MET A 119 -2.35 19.58 5.93
C MET A 119 -1.04 20.36 6.09
N ARG A 120 -0.49 20.36 7.30
CA ARG A 120 0.78 21.05 7.59
C ARG A 120 1.93 20.06 7.60
N ALA A 121 2.95 20.28 6.77
CA ALA A 121 4.18 19.51 6.77
C ALA A 121 5.40 20.39 7.10
N ARG A 122 6.38 19.84 7.81
CA ARG A 122 7.66 20.50 8.12
C ARG A 122 8.81 19.54 7.91
N GLY A 123 9.81 19.98 7.15
CA GLY A 123 11.07 19.25 6.97
C GLY A 123 12.16 19.78 7.89
N THR A 124 12.93 18.87 8.50
CA THR A 124 14.10 19.22 9.30
C THR A 124 15.27 18.33 8.93
N LYS A 125 16.48 18.88 8.81
CA LYS A 125 17.70 18.10 8.62
C LYS A 125 18.34 17.79 9.96
N SER A 126 18.61 16.52 10.23
CA SER A 126 19.40 16.11 11.39
C SER A 126 20.64 15.34 10.96
N ARG A 127 21.73 15.56 11.71
CA ARG A 127 23.01 14.91 11.48
C ARG A 127 23.20 13.65 12.33
N ARG A 128 22.67 13.61 13.56
CA ARG A 128 22.95 12.55 14.55
C ARG A 128 22.14 12.72 15.85
N THR A 129 20.80 12.66 15.83
CA THR A 129 19.98 12.64 17.07
C THR A 129 18.68 11.86 16.91
N PRO A 130 18.19 11.16 17.96
CA PRO A 130 16.82 10.62 17.99
C PRO A 130 15.83 11.74 18.35
N TRP A 131 15.00 12.19 17.41
CA TRP A 131 14.01 13.28 17.59
C TRP A 131 12.71 12.84 18.27
N MET A 132 12.83 11.88 19.18
CA MET A 132 11.81 10.86 19.38
C MET A 132 10.64 11.19 20.32
N PRO A 133 10.14 12.44 20.45
CA PRO A 133 8.73 12.55 20.85
C PRO A 133 7.83 13.58 20.12
N TYR A 134 8.32 14.49 19.28
CA TYR A 134 7.52 15.70 18.97
C TYR A 134 6.88 15.82 17.57
N LEU A 135 7.07 14.85 16.67
CA LEU A 135 6.35 14.86 15.39
C LEU A 135 5.95 13.44 14.99
N PHE A 136 4.92 12.90 15.63
CA PHE A 136 4.22 11.74 15.07
C PHE A 136 3.02 12.22 14.26
N PRO A 137 2.79 11.67 13.06
CA PRO A 137 3.65 10.79 12.26
C PRO A 137 4.77 11.56 11.52
N SER A 138 5.96 10.94 11.35
CA SER A 138 7.11 11.50 10.62
C SER A 138 7.65 10.57 9.54
N LEU A 139 8.12 11.13 8.43
CA LEU A 139 8.85 10.42 7.37
C LEU A 139 10.33 10.84 7.38
N CYS A 140 11.22 9.86 7.27
CA CYS A 140 12.66 10.04 7.23
C CYS A 140 13.23 9.44 5.94
N TYR A 141 14.23 10.10 5.36
CA TYR A 141 14.98 9.59 4.22
C TYR A 141 16.48 9.80 4.47
N SER A 142 17.30 8.86 3.98
CA SER A 142 18.75 8.98 4.02
C SER A 142 19.23 9.50 2.67
N THR A 143 19.65 10.76 2.63
CA THR A 143 20.42 11.30 1.50
C THR A 143 21.83 10.76 1.47
#